data_AF-A0A0M0WZ92-F1
#
_entry.id   AF-A0A0M0WZ92-F1
#
_cell.length_a   1.000
_cell.length_b   1.000
_cell.length_c   1.000
_cell.angle_alpha   90.00
_cell.angle_beta   90.00
_cell.angle_gamma   90.00
#
_symmetry.space_group_name_H-M   'P 1'
#
loop_
_entity.id
_entity.type
_entity.pdbx_description
1 polymer ?
#
loop_
_entity_poly.entity_id
_entity_poly.type
_entity_poly.pdbx_seq_one_letter_code
_entity_poly.pdbx_strand_id
1 'polypeptide(L)'
;MMKDILLFWSKVVIRSDYLLTYYAVVVILCISQFFFTASDAQALIPMYGIFSSVLTTQIITLHQRYQVEKIFMISPLSNRTLILWQWLFSFILTIPALMLLVGFEKYIYAETPICKILLIASIFQFFAISIAFLFSTIFSNQSVSIIMIVIIYFLLMLMHGYKLEMIQYIAPTLNFMYPDYINSLNLMGVLTICLGSIAAAILFSKRASIPKEKWVAGCFISIMLLILFSLHLYEGYKEKELLIKPYQSYTFEEFTVEYKGVSQEKANNYASVYKDITREMKGFGVGNKIYDTLKITRVYSIPSKDRIENIISTSGDIVEIRPYSNKFFEFNYGYNITEDIINTLMSETWKTKEQTNCYEILKKIIEQKVILTNKSSLFSNVKKESMESLEFNTTELYVKNFLNVLNENPKNAYQYIVKLKAI
;
A
#
# COMPACT_ATOMS: atom_id res chain seq x y z
N MET A 1 15.54 9.15 41.22
CA MET A 1 16.31 9.09 39.96
C MET A 1 15.43 8.95 38.71
N MET A 2 14.62 7.88 38.55
CA MET A 2 13.73 7.71 37.37
C MET A 2 12.61 8.78 37.30
N LYS A 3 12.01 9.12 38.44
CA LYS A 3 11.06 10.25 38.57
C LYS A 3 11.68 11.58 38.16
N ASP A 4 12.93 11.83 38.53
CA ASP A 4 13.60 13.12 38.33
C ASP A 4 13.93 13.38 36.86
N ILE A 5 14.30 12.34 36.12
CA ILE A 5 14.54 12.40 34.66
C ILE A 5 13.22 12.69 33.94
N LEU A 6 12.17 11.94 34.27
CA LEU A 6 10.86 12.11 33.66
C LEU A 6 10.26 13.49 33.97
N LEU A 7 10.48 13.99 35.19
CA LEU A 7 10.06 15.32 35.64
C LEU A 7 10.89 16.46 35.03
N PHE A 8 12.18 16.23 34.75
CA PHE A 8 13.02 17.15 34.00
C PHE A 8 12.56 17.26 32.55
N TRP A 9 12.41 16.13 31.85
CA TRP A 9 11.96 16.10 30.47
C TRP A 9 10.54 16.66 30.32
N SER A 10 9.62 16.34 31.22
CA SER A 10 8.27 16.91 31.19
C SER A 10 8.27 18.42 31.40
N LYS A 11 9.06 18.95 32.35
CA LYS A 11 9.18 20.41 32.57
C LYS A 11 9.80 21.14 31.38
N VAL A 12 10.83 20.56 30.77
CA VAL A 12 11.50 21.09 29.58
C VAL A 12 10.53 21.12 28.39
N VAL A 13 9.67 20.11 28.27
CA VAL A 13 8.71 19.97 27.18
C VAL A 13 7.48 20.87 27.36
N ILE A 14 6.94 20.98 28.58
CA ILE A 14 5.79 21.86 28.88
C ILE A 14 6.14 23.33 28.68
N ARG A 15 7.40 23.72 28.90
CA ARG A 15 7.91 25.09 28.67
C ARG A 15 8.34 25.35 27.23
N SER A 16 8.23 24.37 26.35
CA SER A 16 8.60 24.51 24.94
C SER A 16 7.39 25.03 24.15
N ASP A 17 7.53 26.19 23.51
CA ASP A 17 6.51 26.77 22.59
C ASP A 17 6.05 25.76 21.52
N TYR A 18 6.90 24.79 21.20
CA TYR A 18 6.66 23.75 20.19
C TYR A 18 5.68 22.69 20.64
N LEU A 19 5.51 22.45 21.94
CA LEU A 19 4.46 21.54 22.42
C LEU A 19 3.08 22.16 22.19
N LEU A 20 2.98 23.48 22.38
CA LEU A 20 1.75 24.22 22.13
C LEU A 20 1.47 24.31 20.63
N THR A 21 2.48 24.59 19.80
CA THR A 21 2.37 24.48 18.34
C THR A 21 2.02 23.05 17.90
N TYR A 22 2.58 22.02 18.55
CA TYR A 22 2.26 20.63 18.28
C TYR A 22 0.79 20.33 18.55
N TYR A 23 0.25 20.66 19.72
CA TYR A 23 -1.17 20.45 20.01
C TYR A 23 -2.09 21.31 19.13
N ALA A 24 -1.66 22.52 18.75
CA ALA A 24 -2.38 23.31 17.74
C ALA A 24 -2.41 22.59 16.37
N VAL A 25 -1.31 21.96 15.96
CA VAL A 25 -1.26 21.15 14.73
C VAL A 25 -2.04 19.85 14.87
N VAL A 26 -2.08 19.20 16.04
CA VAL A 26 -2.99 18.07 16.32
C VAL A 26 -4.45 18.49 16.13
N VAL A 27 -4.82 19.68 16.63
CA VAL A 27 -6.17 20.23 16.42
C VAL A 27 -6.43 20.51 14.94
N ILE A 28 -5.47 21.07 14.21
CA ILE A 28 -5.59 21.27 12.75
C ILE A 28 -5.72 19.94 12.02
N LEU A 29 -4.95 18.91 12.40
CA LEU A 29 -5.06 17.55 11.83
C LEU A 29 -6.43 16.95 12.14
N CYS A 30 -6.96 17.16 13.35
CA CYS A 30 -8.30 16.71 13.71
C CYS A 30 -9.38 17.43 12.88
N ILE A 31 -9.24 18.73 12.64
CA ILE A 31 -10.15 19.51 11.81
C ILE A 31 -10.06 19.06 10.35
N SER A 32 -8.85 18.76 9.86
CA SER A 32 -8.64 18.40 8.46
C SER A 32 -9.27 17.05 8.10
N GLN A 33 -9.42 16.13 9.06
CA GLN A 33 -10.14 14.87 8.88
C GLN A 33 -11.61 15.05 8.43
N PHE A 34 -12.24 16.19 8.71
CA PHE A 34 -13.62 16.46 8.26
C PHE A 34 -13.70 16.89 6.79
N PHE A 35 -12.58 17.24 6.16
CA PHE A 35 -12.54 17.76 4.79
C PHE A 35 -11.89 16.78 3.80
N PHE A 36 -11.11 15.82 4.29
CA PHE A 36 -10.38 14.88 3.44
C PHE A 36 -11.18 13.60 3.16
N THR A 37 -11.13 13.16 1.91
CA THR A 37 -11.81 11.95 1.42
C THR A 37 -10.86 10.75 1.36
N ALA A 38 -11.37 9.57 1.02
CA ALA A 38 -10.56 8.36 0.85
C ALA A 38 -9.46 8.50 -0.23
N SER A 39 -9.64 9.35 -1.25
CA SER A 39 -8.59 9.64 -2.24
C SER A 39 -7.43 10.44 -1.64
N ASP A 40 -7.69 11.24 -0.62
CA ASP A 40 -6.70 12.09 0.05
C ASP A 40 -5.95 11.33 1.16
N ALA A 41 -6.47 10.18 1.60
CA ALA A 41 -5.85 9.32 2.59
C ALA A 41 -4.40 8.95 2.25
N GLN A 42 -4.13 8.74 0.96
CA GLN A 42 -2.81 8.39 0.44
C GLN A 42 -1.76 9.48 0.71
N ALA A 43 -2.17 10.75 0.75
CA ALA A 43 -1.30 11.88 1.11
C ALA A 43 -1.32 12.16 2.62
N LEU A 44 -2.46 11.94 3.28
CA LEU A 44 -2.63 12.26 4.70
C LEU A 44 -1.85 11.32 5.63
N ILE A 45 -1.77 10.01 5.33
CA ILE A 45 -1.02 9.05 6.15
C ILE A 45 0.46 9.44 6.27
N PRO A 46 1.22 9.69 5.17
CA PRO A 46 2.57 10.24 5.26
C PRO A 46 2.67 11.52 6.10
N MET A 47 1.67 12.40 6.07
CA MET A 47 1.68 13.64 6.85
C MET A 47 1.61 13.38 8.37
N TYR A 48 0.83 12.41 8.83
CA TYR A 48 0.89 11.96 10.24
C TYR A 48 2.28 11.43 10.62
N GLY A 49 2.94 10.76 9.68
CA GLY A 49 4.31 10.29 9.84
C GLY A 49 5.33 11.43 9.95
N ILE A 50 5.26 12.42 9.04
CA ILE A 50 6.09 13.64 9.10
C ILE A 50 5.89 14.34 10.42
N PHE A 51 4.65 14.54 10.84
CA PHE A 51 4.32 15.22 12.08
C PHE A 51 4.94 14.52 13.30
N SER A 52 4.76 13.21 13.43
CA SER A 52 5.37 12.40 14.49
C SER A 52 6.90 12.42 14.45
N SER A 53 7.48 12.39 13.25
CA SER A 53 8.93 12.37 13.03
C SER A 53 9.58 13.72 13.37
N VAL A 54 8.93 14.83 13.04
CA VAL A 54 9.39 16.19 13.38
C VAL A 54 9.30 16.41 14.89
N LEU A 55 8.21 16.01 15.54
CA LEU A 55 8.12 16.07 17.01
C LEU A 55 9.22 15.23 17.66
N THR A 56 9.43 14.00 17.19
CA THR A 56 10.49 13.13 17.68
C THR A 56 11.86 13.79 17.57
N THR A 57 12.14 14.40 16.42
CA THR A 57 13.38 15.15 16.18
C THR A 57 13.54 16.29 17.18
N GLN A 58 12.50 17.09 17.40
CA GLN A 58 12.52 18.18 18.38
C GLN A 58 12.76 17.65 19.81
N ILE A 59 12.09 16.58 20.22
CA ILE A 59 12.25 15.97 21.55
C ILE A 59 13.70 15.55 21.77
N ILE A 60 14.30 14.91 20.78
CA ILE A 60 15.67 14.42 20.87
C ILE A 60 16.63 15.60 20.95
N THR A 61 16.44 16.66 20.16
CA THR A 61 17.38 17.81 20.13
C THR A 61 17.16 18.84 21.26
N LEU A 62 16.13 18.69 22.11
CA LEU A 62 15.88 19.60 23.25
C LEU A 62 17.12 19.81 24.13
N HIS A 63 17.90 18.76 24.40
CA HIS A 63 19.10 18.87 25.24
C HIS A 63 20.22 19.73 24.63
N GLN A 64 20.37 19.72 23.31
CA GLN A 64 21.27 20.60 22.57
C GLN A 64 20.81 22.06 22.69
N ARG A 65 19.51 22.27 22.54
CA ARG A 65 18.91 23.61 22.57
C ARG A 65 19.03 24.29 23.93
N TYR A 66 18.81 23.55 25.02
CA TYR A 66 18.96 24.08 26.38
C TYR A 66 20.42 24.06 26.88
N GLN A 67 21.40 23.76 26.00
CA GLN A 67 22.83 23.68 26.32
C GLN A 67 23.15 22.72 27.48
N VAL A 68 22.33 21.69 27.67
CA VAL A 68 22.45 20.72 28.76
C VAL A 68 23.39 19.56 28.36
N GLU A 69 23.96 19.59 27.15
CA GLU A 69 24.89 18.57 26.65
C GLU A 69 26.04 18.30 27.62
N LYS A 70 26.65 19.34 28.20
CA LYS A 70 27.74 19.20 29.17
C LYS A 70 27.30 18.45 30.44
N ILE A 71 26.08 18.69 30.90
CA ILE A 71 25.51 18.00 32.07
C ILE A 71 25.20 16.53 31.74
N PHE A 72 24.71 16.26 30.53
CA PHE A 72 24.48 14.88 30.08
C PHE A 72 25.76 14.08 29.84
N MET A 73 26.85 14.73 29.40
CA MET A 73 28.16 14.08 29.25
C MET A 73 28.79 13.65 30.58
N ILE A 74 28.46 14.32 31.68
CA ILE A 74 28.97 14.02 33.04
C ILE A 74 27.99 13.11 33.82
N SER A 75 26.81 12.84 33.26
CA SER A 75 25.77 12.05 33.90
C SER A 75 26.18 10.57 34.07
N PRO A 76 25.91 9.92 35.22
CA PRO A 76 26.16 8.49 35.41
C PRO A 76 25.22 7.59 34.62
N LEU A 77 24.26 8.16 33.88
CA LEU A 77 23.35 7.41 33.02
C LEU A 77 24.06 6.91 31.76
N SER A 78 23.97 5.61 31.50
CA SER A 78 24.45 5.03 30.25
C SER A 78 23.77 5.68 29.05
N ASN A 79 24.53 5.87 27.96
CA ASN A 79 24.03 6.47 26.73
C ASN A 79 22.83 5.69 26.18
N ARG A 80 22.89 4.35 26.26
CA ARG A 80 21.80 3.45 25.88
C ARG A 80 20.51 3.75 26.66
N THR A 81 20.59 3.88 27.99
CA THR A 81 19.42 4.14 28.82
C THR A 81 18.76 5.45 28.45
N LEU A 82 19.55 6.51 28.25
CA LEU A 82 19.01 7.81 27.86
C LEU A 82 18.36 7.79 26.47
N ILE A 83 19.01 7.15 25.49
CA ILE A 83 18.47 6.97 24.13
C ILE A 83 17.11 6.26 24.17
N LEU A 84 17.01 5.16 24.91
CA LEU A 84 15.76 4.41 25.05
C LEU A 84 14.67 5.24 25.74
N TRP A 85 15.02 6.06 26.74
CA TRP A 85 14.05 6.94 27.40
C TRP A 85 13.54 8.04 26.47
N GLN A 86 14.42 8.68 25.69
CA GLN A 86 14.00 9.69 24.71
C GLN A 86 13.07 9.07 23.67
N TRP A 87 13.41 7.88 23.19
CA TRP A 87 12.60 7.13 22.24
C TRP A 87 11.22 6.76 22.82
N LEU A 88 11.16 6.20 24.03
CA LEU A 88 9.89 5.90 24.73
C LEU A 88 9.05 7.15 24.98
N PHE A 89 9.70 8.26 25.34
CA PHE A 89 9.02 9.52 25.59
C PHE A 89 8.44 10.13 24.30
N SER A 90 9.12 9.98 23.16
CA SER A 90 8.58 10.31 21.84
C SER A 90 7.33 9.51 21.51
N PHE A 91 7.26 8.22 21.86
CA PHE A 91 6.03 7.43 21.71
C PHE A 91 4.88 8.04 22.50
N ILE A 92 5.09 8.32 23.80
CA ILE A 92 4.03 8.84 24.68
C ILE A 92 3.46 10.15 24.12
N LEU A 93 4.32 11.07 23.69
CA LEU A 93 3.87 12.38 23.19
C LEU A 93 3.22 12.31 21.80
N THR A 94 3.50 11.28 21.03
CA THR A 94 2.91 11.08 19.68
C THR A 94 1.63 10.22 19.69
N ILE A 95 1.20 9.71 20.86
CA ILE A 95 -0.07 8.97 21.00
C ILE A 95 -1.27 9.73 20.40
N PRO A 96 -1.44 11.05 20.60
CA PRO A 96 -2.58 11.76 20.01
C PRO A 96 -2.61 11.66 18.47
N ALA A 97 -1.46 11.77 17.81
CA ALA A 97 -1.36 11.63 16.36
C ALA A 97 -1.68 10.19 15.91
N LEU A 98 -1.21 9.18 16.66
CA LEU A 98 -1.55 7.78 16.42
C LEU A 98 -3.06 7.53 16.55
N MET A 99 -3.70 8.06 17.59
CA MET A 99 -5.14 7.90 17.82
C MET A 99 -5.95 8.58 16.72
N LEU A 100 -5.54 9.76 16.27
CA LEU A 100 -6.13 10.43 15.12
C LEU A 100 -5.99 9.61 13.84
N LEU A 101 -4.80 9.06 13.57
CA LEU A 101 -4.58 8.19 12.41
C LEU A 101 -5.47 6.95 12.47
N VAL A 102 -5.58 6.28 13.62
CA VAL A 102 -6.47 5.13 13.80
C VAL A 102 -7.93 5.51 13.58
N GLY A 103 -8.37 6.66 14.09
CA GLY A 103 -9.72 7.18 13.88
C GLY A 103 -10.01 7.47 12.40
N PHE A 104 -9.08 8.12 11.72
CA PHE A 104 -9.16 8.41 10.29
C PHE A 104 -9.24 7.14 9.44
N GLU A 105 -8.36 6.17 9.69
CA GLU A 105 -8.36 4.88 8.99
C GLU A 105 -9.63 4.10 9.27
N LYS A 106 -10.15 4.15 10.51
CA LYS A 106 -11.41 3.46 10.85
C LYS A 106 -12.62 4.13 10.20
N TYR A 107 -12.57 5.45 10.01
CA TYR A 107 -13.59 6.18 9.27
C TYR A 107 -13.60 5.80 7.78
N ILE A 108 -12.42 5.72 7.15
CA ILE A 108 -12.30 5.33 5.74
C ILE A 108 -12.65 3.85 5.54
N TYR A 109 -12.10 2.98 6.39
CA TYR A 109 -12.27 1.54 6.31
C TYR A 109 -13.19 1.05 7.44
N ALA A 110 -14.46 1.45 7.36
CA ALA A 110 -15.47 1.19 8.38
C ALA A 110 -15.66 -0.31 8.68
N GLU A 111 -15.47 -1.20 7.71
CA GLU A 111 -15.65 -2.64 7.86
C GLU A 111 -14.40 -3.35 8.42
N THR A 112 -13.21 -2.75 8.29
CA THR A 112 -11.95 -3.35 8.74
C THR A 112 -11.93 -3.52 10.27
N PRO A 113 -11.52 -4.70 10.79
CA PRO A 113 -11.32 -4.90 12.22
C PRO A 113 -10.32 -3.90 12.83
N ILE A 114 -10.70 -3.26 13.94
CA ILE A 114 -9.88 -2.23 14.59
C ILE A 114 -8.50 -2.76 15.00
N CYS A 115 -8.37 -4.06 15.30
CA CYS A 115 -7.09 -4.68 15.64
C CYS A 115 -6.07 -4.63 14.49
N LYS A 116 -6.53 -4.77 13.23
CA LYS A 116 -5.68 -4.66 12.04
C LYS A 116 -5.21 -3.22 11.86
N ILE A 117 -6.12 -2.25 12.00
CA ILE A 117 -5.82 -0.81 11.91
C ILE A 117 -4.81 -0.42 13.00
N LEU A 118 -5.03 -0.84 14.25
CA LEU A 118 -4.12 -0.58 15.35
C LEU A 118 -2.73 -1.18 15.10
N LEU A 119 -2.65 -2.38 14.55
CA LEU A 119 -1.38 -3.02 14.20
C LEU A 119 -0.61 -2.18 13.17
N ILE A 120 -1.23 -1.83 12.05
CA ILE A 120 -0.54 -1.08 10.98
C ILE A 120 -0.14 0.33 11.44
N ALA A 121 -1.02 1.00 12.20
CA ALA A 121 -0.76 2.34 12.70
C ALA A 121 0.35 2.36 13.76
N SER A 122 0.41 1.33 14.61
CA SER A 122 1.49 1.17 15.59
C SER A 122 2.85 0.95 14.92
N ILE A 123 2.89 0.15 13.85
CA ILE A 123 4.13 -0.13 13.10
C ILE A 123 4.59 1.11 12.35
N PHE A 124 3.66 1.85 11.75
CA PHE A 124 3.94 3.14 11.14
C PHE A 124 4.47 4.17 12.15
N GLN A 125 3.88 4.23 13.34
CA GLN A 125 4.35 5.10 14.42
C GLN A 125 5.77 4.70 14.87
N PHE A 126 6.02 3.39 14.94
CA PHE A 126 7.32 2.85 15.28
C PHE A 126 8.39 3.23 14.27
N PHE A 127 8.03 3.24 12.98
CA PHE A 127 8.87 3.77 11.91
C PHE A 127 9.09 5.27 12.03
N ALA A 128 8.03 6.05 12.19
CA ALA A 128 8.10 7.50 12.27
C ALA A 128 9.02 7.98 13.40
N ILE A 129 9.00 7.30 14.54
CA ILE A 129 9.88 7.63 15.66
C ILE A 129 11.29 7.12 15.40
N SER A 130 11.47 5.85 15.01
CA SER A 130 12.80 5.21 14.97
C SER A 130 13.71 5.78 13.88
N ILE A 131 13.15 6.13 12.71
CA ILE A 131 13.92 6.75 11.61
C ILE A 131 14.32 8.19 11.97
N ALA A 132 13.37 8.97 12.49
CA ALA A 132 13.68 10.32 12.96
C ALA A 132 14.73 10.32 14.07
N PHE A 133 14.66 9.30 14.95
CA PHE A 133 15.62 9.11 16.02
C PHE A 133 17.04 8.90 15.51
N LEU A 134 17.21 8.04 14.50
CA LEU A 134 18.49 7.81 13.84
C LEU A 134 19.08 9.10 13.25
N PHE A 135 18.31 9.81 12.44
CA PHE A 135 18.81 11.02 11.77
C PHE A 135 19.16 12.13 12.76
N SER A 136 18.31 12.34 13.76
CA SER A 136 18.55 13.34 14.82
C SER A 136 19.79 13.02 15.66
N THR A 137 20.18 11.76 15.74
CA THR A 137 21.37 11.33 16.48
C THR A 137 22.66 11.44 15.64
N ILE A 138 22.57 11.18 14.33
CA ILE A 138 23.71 11.25 13.40
C ILE A 138 24.06 12.71 13.07
N PHE A 139 23.06 13.51 12.69
CA PHE A 139 23.26 14.87 12.23
C PHE A 139 23.16 15.85 13.40
N SER A 140 24.21 16.65 13.61
CA SER A 140 24.18 17.72 14.62
C SER A 140 23.27 18.89 14.24
N ASN A 141 22.95 19.05 12.95
CA ASN A 141 22.05 20.08 12.48
C ASN A 141 20.62 19.51 12.40
N GLN A 142 19.73 20.04 13.24
CA GLN A 142 18.33 19.64 13.27
C GLN A 142 17.61 19.85 11.93
N SER A 143 17.92 20.93 11.21
CA SER A 143 17.30 21.23 9.92
C SER A 143 17.60 20.17 8.88
N VAL A 144 18.83 19.62 8.88
CA VAL A 144 19.22 18.53 7.98
C VAL A 144 18.42 17.27 8.27
N SER A 145 18.24 16.92 9.56
CA SER A 145 17.43 15.77 9.97
C SER A 145 15.97 15.91 9.50
N ILE A 146 15.38 17.09 9.68
CA ILE A 146 14.00 17.38 9.23
C ILE A 146 13.89 17.28 7.71
N ILE A 147 14.82 17.85 6.95
CA ILE A 147 14.82 17.78 5.48
C ILE A 147 14.87 16.33 5.01
N MET A 148 15.75 15.50 5.57
CA MET A 148 15.86 14.08 5.21
C MET A 148 14.57 13.31 5.50
N ILE A 149 13.95 13.56 6.66
CA ILE A 149 12.65 12.98 7.02
C ILE A 149 11.57 13.39 6.00
N VAL A 150 11.49 14.68 5.67
CA VAL A 150 10.50 15.20 4.71
C VAL A 150 10.70 14.56 3.34
N ILE A 151 11.94 14.42 2.86
CA ILE A 151 12.25 13.76 1.58
C ILE A 151 11.75 12.31 1.58
N ILE A 152 11.98 11.55 2.66
CA ILE A 152 11.55 10.15 2.76
C ILE A 152 10.03 10.04 2.67
N TYR A 153 9.29 10.85 3.44
CA TYR A 153 7.83 10.81 3.39
C TYR A 153 7.26 11.35 2.07
N PHE A 154 7.93 12.31 1.45
CA PHE A 154 7.55 12.79 0.11
C PHE A 154 7.72 11.69 -0.94
N LEU A 155 8.82 10.92 -0.89
CA LEU A 155 8.99 9.74 -1.76
C LEU A 155 7.92 8.67 -1.51
N LEU A 156 7.57 8.42 -0.24
CA LEU A 156 6.48 7.50 0.11
C LEU A 156 5.11 7.99 -0.35
N MET A 157 4.90 9.30 -0.45
CA MET A 157 3.68 9.89 -1.00
C MET A 157 3.63 9.77 -2.54
N LEU A 158 4.77 9.96 -3.22
CA LEU A 158 4.85 9.82 -4.69
C LEU A 158 4.67 8.37 -5.14
N MET A 159 5.20 7.42 -4.38
CA MET A 159 5.01 5.99 -4.61
C MET A 159 3.64 5.57 -4.09
N HIS A 160 2.68 5.36 -4.98
CA HIS A 160 1.32 4.97 -4.61
C HIS A 160 0.93 3.60 -5.20
N GLY A 161 -0.05 2.95 -4.56
CA GLY A 161 -0.60 1.67 -4.99
C GLY A 161 0.46 0.57 -5.10
N TYR A 162 0.42 -0.15 -6.21
CA TYR A 162 1.35 -1.24 -6.53
C TYR A 162 2.82 -0.80 -6.60
N LYS A 163 3.13 0.50 -6.78
CA LYS A 163 4.53 0.96 -6.81
C LYS A 163 5.22 0.80 -5.46
N LEU A 164 4.49 0.85 -4.35
CA LEU A 164 5.04 0.59 -3.01
C LEU A 164 5.46 -0.87 -2.82
N GLU A 165 4.88 -1.80 -3.60
CA GLU A 165 5.28 -3.22 -3.54
C GLU A 165 6.74 -3.40 -4.02
N MET A 166 7.29 -2.49 -4.86
CA MET A 166 8.71 -2.53 -5.26
C MET A 166 9.67 -2.36 -4.08
N ILE A 167 9.23 -1.62 -3.05
CA ILE A 167 10.00 -1.34 -1.84
C ILE A 167 9.30 -1.92 -0.62
N GLN A 168 8.63 -3.07 -0.79
CA GLN A 168 7.75 -3.66 0.23
C GLN A 168 8.41 -3.87 1.58
N TYR A 169 9.74 -3.95 1.70
CA TYR A 169 10.39 -4.11 3.00
C TYR A 169 10.61 -2.79 3.75
N ILE A 170 10.48 -1.65 3.06
CA ILE A 170 10.84 -0.33 3.56
C ILE A 170 9.62 0.58 3.69
N ALA A 171 8.58 0.38 2.88
CA ALA A 171 7.40 1.25 2.83
C ALA A 171 6.41 0.99 3.98
N PRO A 172 6.39 1.79 5.06
CA PRO A 172 5.46 1.55 6.18
C PRO A 172 4.01 1.93 5.82
N THR A 173 3.82 2.67 4.72
CA THR A 173 2.50 3.08 4.20
C THR A 173 1.81 1.98 3.39
N LEU A 174 2.54 0.94 2.97
CA LEU A 174 2.00 -0.11 2.12
C LEU A 174 0.75 -0.74 2.76
N ASN A 175 0.80 -1.12 4.04
CA ASN A 175 -0.32 -1.81 4.69
C ASN A 175 -1.55 -0.94 5.00
N PHE A 176 -1.47 0.39 4.84
CA PHE A 176 -2.66 1.24 4.86
C PHE A 176 -3.45 1.15 3.55
N MET A 177 -2.79 0.78 2.45
CA MET A 177 -3.50 0.42 1.24
C MET A 177 -4.13 -0.97 1.47
N TYR A 178 -5.36 -0.97 1.96
CA TYR A 178 -6.19 -2.13 2.30
C TYR A 178 -5.75 -2.83 3.58
N PRO A 179 -6.10 -2.24 4.75
CA PRO A 179 -5.70 -2.75 6.05
C PRO A 179 -6.23 -4.16 6.37
N ASP A 180 -7.20 -4.67 5.61
CA ASP A 180 -7.70 -6.03 5.76
C ASP A 180 -6.72 -7.12 5.31
N TYR A 181 -5.85 -6.81 4.36
CA TYR A 181 -4.92 -7.75 3.75
C TYR A 181 -3.48 -7.36 4.03
N ILE A 182 -3.12 -7.47 5.31
CA ILE A 182 -1.79 -7.12 5.81
C ILE A 182 -0.71 -7.98 5.12
N ASN A 183 0.26 -7.31 4.50
CA ASN A 183 1.50 -7.93 4.04
C ASN A 183 2.43 -8.10 5.26
N SER A 184 2.55 -9.34 5.74
CA SER A 184 3.38 -9.68 6.90
C SER A 184 4.88 -9.52 6.64
N LEU A 185 5.34 -9.74 5.39
CA LEU A 185 6.74 -9.52 5.01
C LEU A 185 7.09 -8.03 5.07
N ASN A 186 6.18 -7.16 4.66
CA ASN A 186 6.32 -5.71 4.85
C ASN A 186 6.41 -5.34 6.33
N LEU A 187 5.52 -5.86 7.18
CA LEU A 187 5.58 -5.60 8.63
C LEU A 187 6.93 -6.03 9.23
N MET A 188 7.42 -7.23 8.88
CA MET A 188 8.70 -7.74 9.34
C MET A 188 9.87 -6.89 8.83
N GLY A 189 9.85 -6.50 7.55
CA GLY A 189 10.88 -5.64 6.95
C GLY A 189 10.95 -4.28 7.64
N VAL A 190 9.81 -3.60 7.77
CA VAL A 190 9.70 -2.29 8.42
C VAL A 190 10.17 -2.37 9.87
N LEU A 191 9.71 -3.36 10.64
CA LEU A 191 10.17 -3.58 12.02
C LEU A 191 11.68 -3.78 12.10
N THR A 192 12.25 -4.58 11.21
CA THR A 192 13.68 -4.86 11.17
C THR A 192 14.48 -3.58 10.91
N ILE A 193 14.01 -2.72 9.99
CA ILE A 193 14.62 -1.40 9.73
C ILE A 193 14.52 -0.49 10.95
N CYS A 194 13.38 -0.48 11.64
CA CYS A 194 13.20 0.36 12.83
C CYS A 194 14.13 -0.07 13.96
N LEU A 195 14.19 -1.37 14.26
CA LEU A 195 15.09 -1.93 15.27
C LEU A 195 16.56 -1.70 14.90
N GLY A 196 16.92 -1.89 13.63
CA GLY A 196 18.25 -1.56 13.11
C GLY A 196 18.57 -0.08 13.25
N SER A 197 17.60 0.81 13.06
CA SER A 197 17.77 2.26 13.19
C SER A 197 18.03 2.70 14.63
N ILE A 198 17.34 2.10 15.61
CA ILE A 198 17.61 2.36 17.04
C ILE A 198 19.03 1.91 17.40
N ALA A 199 19.45 0.72 16.96
CA ALA A 199 20.80 0.24 17.19
C ALA A 199 21.86 1.09 16.48
N ALA A 200 21.60 1.53 15.25
CA ALA A 200 22.46 2.45 14.51
C ALA A 200 22.59 3.80 15.23
N ALA A 201 21.52 4.31 15.83
CA ALA A 201 21.58 5.54 16.64
C ALA A 201 22.52 5.38 17.84
N ILE A 202 22.52 4.22 18.52
CA ILE A 202 23.45 3.93 19.62
C ILE A 202 24.90 3.84 19.11
N LEU A 203 25.13 3.15 17.98
CA LEU A 203 26.45 2.95 17.40
C LEU A 203 27.09 4.27 16.95
N PHE A 204 26.34 5.10 16.24
CA PHE A 204 26.79 6.37 15.68
C PHE A 204 26.61 7.57 16.63
N SER A 205 26.16 7.33 17.87
CA SER A 205 26.03 8.39 18.86
C SER A 205 27.38 9.06 19.13
N LYS A 206 27.39 10.40 19.11
CA LYS A 206 28.56 11.23 19.43
C LYS A 206 28.90 11.29 20.91
N ARG A 207 28.02 10.77 21.78
CA ARG A 207 28.21 10.75 23.23
C ARG A 207 29.25 9.70 23.63
N ALA A 208 29.91 9.92 24.75
CA ALA A 208 30.78 8.93 25.36
C ALA A 208 29.94 7.69 25.73
N SER A 209 30.05 6.63 24.95
CA SER A 209 29.45 5.33 25.25
C SER A 209 30.52 4.29 25.49
N ILE A 210 30.18 3.31 26.34
CA ILE A 210 31.09 2.23 26.71
C ILE A 210 31.39 1.44 25.42
N PRO A 211 32.66 1.10 25.11
CA PRO A 211 33.00 0.38 23.87
C PRO A 211 32.18 -0.91 23.66
N LYS A 212 31.86 -1.61 24.76
CA LYS A 212 30.99 -2.79 24.76
C LYS A 212 29.58 -2.50 24.23
N GLU A 213 29.00 -1.33 24.53
CA GLU A 213 27.66 -0.96 24.04
C GLU A 213 27.67 -0.72 22.53
N LYS A 214 28.70 -0.05 22.00
CA LYS A 214 28.87 0.13 20.55
C LYS A 214 29.04 -1.21 19.84
N TRP A 215 29.84 -2.11 20.42
CA TRP A 215 30.04 -3.45 19.85
C TRP A 215 28.74 -4.26 19.80
N VAL A 216 27.96 -4.28 20.89
CA VAL A 216 26.65 -4.95 20.93
C VAL A 216 25.68 -4.33 19.91
N ALA A 217 25.65 -3.01 19.78
CA ALA A 217 24.83 -2.33 18.78
C ALA A 217 25.25 -2.71 17.34
N GLY A 218 26.55 -2.79 17.06
CA GLY A 218 27.09 -3.26 15.79
C GLY A 218 26.64 -4.68 15.45
N CYS A 219 26.80 -5.63 16.38
CA CYS A 219 26.31 -7.01 16.20
C CYS A 219 24.81 -7.06 15.93
N PHE A 220 24.02 -6.25 16.65
CA PHE A 220 22.57 -6.21 16.46
C PHE A 220 22.19 -5.68 15.07
N ILE A 221 22.86 -4.64 14.57
CA ILE A 221 22.67 -4.14 13.20
C ILE A 221 23.00 -5.22 12.18
N SER A 222 24.11 -5.94 12.36
CA SER A 222 24.47 -7.06 11.47
C SER A 222 23.37 -8.13 11.44
N ILE A 223 22.77 -8.46 12.58
CA ILE A 223 21.64 -9.40 12.65
C ILE A 223 20.42 -8.84 11.92
N MET A 224 20.07 -7.56 12.09
CA MET A 224 18.94 -6.94 11.37
C MET A 224 19.16 -6.94 9.85
N LEU A 225 20.38 -6.66 9.39
CA LEU A 225 20.73 -6.76 7.97
C LEU A 225 20.62 -8.19 7.43
N LEU A 226 21.06 -9.18 8.21
CA LEU A 226 20.91 -10.60 7.87
C LEU A 226 19.43 -11.00 7.80
N ILE A 227 18.57 -10.51 8.69
CA ILE A 227 17.12 -10.74 8.64
C ILE A 227 16.53 -10.14 7.37
N LEU A 228 16.85 -8.88 7.03
CA LEU A 228 16.40 -8.25 5.78
C LEU A 228 16.83 -9.03 4.54
N PHE A 229 18.07 -9.49 4.50
CA PHE A 229 18.57 -10.33 3.41
C PHE A 229 17.85 -11.69 3.37
N SER A 230 17.56 -12.28 4.53
CA SER A 230 16.82 -13.54 4.64
C SER A 230 15.38 -13.42 4.17
N LEU A 231 14.71 -12.28 4.36
CA LEU A 231 13.37 -12.03 3.82
C LEU A 231 13.38 -12.10 2.28
N HIS A 232 14.38 -11.48 1.65
CA HIS A 232 14.52 -11.56 0.19
C HIS A 232 14.83 -12.99 -0.29
N LEU A 233 15.71 -13.71 0.41
CA LEU A 233 16.00 -15.11 0.09
C LEU A 233 14.79 -16.03 0.30
N TYR A 234 13.94 -15.73 1.29
CA TYR A 234 12.74 -16.49 1.60
C TYR A 234 11.74 -16.48 0.44
N GLU A 235 11.56 -15.34 -0.23
CA GLU A 235 10.72 -15.26 -1.44
C GLU A 235 11.25 -16.15 -2.56
N GLY A 236 12.57 -16.12 -2.81
CA GLY A 236 13.20 -16.97 -3.81
C GLY A 236 13.10 -18.47 -3.47
N TYR A 237 13.19 -18.83 -2.18
CA TYR A 237 12.95 -20.19 -1.73
C TYR A 237 11.50 -20.62 -1.94
N LYS A 238 10.54 -19.77 -1.58
CA LYS A 238 9.10 -20.05 -1.76
C LYS A 238 8.70 -20.15 -3.22
N GLU A 239 9.30 -19.34 -4.10
CA GLU A 239 9.11 -19.42 -5.54
C GLU A 239 9.59 -20.79 -6.07
N LYS A 240 10.79 -21.25 -5.67
CA LYS A 240 11.30 -22.56 -6.06
C LYS A 240 10.45 -23.71 -5.53
N GLU A 241 10.04 -23.64 -4.26
CA GLU A 241 9.12 -24.61 -3.66
C GLU A 241 7.80 -24.67 -4.43
N LEU A 242 7.29 -23.50 -4.83
CA LEU A 242 6.08 -23.41 -5.62
C LEU A 242 6.29 -24.06 -6.98
N LEU A 243 7.34 -23.72 -7.74
CA LEU A 243 7.59 -24.27 -9.08
C LEU A 243 7.49 -25.80 -9.14
N ILE A 244 7.94 -26.50 -8.11
CA ILE A 244 7.93 -27.98 -8.04
C ILE A 244 6.54 -28.56 -7.74
N LYS A 245 5.62 -27.79 -7.14
CA LYS A 245 4.26 -28.29 -6.82
C LYS A 245 3.42 -28.50 -8.08
N PRO A 246 2.63 -29.58 -8.19
CA PRO A 246 1.69 -29.73 -9.29
C PRO A 246 0.57 -28.68 -9.20
N TYR A 247 -0.07 -28.39 -10.34
CA TYR A 247 -1.30 -27.62 -10.36
C TYR A 247 -2.44 -28.45 -9.78
N GLN A 248 -3.33 -27.79 -9.04
CA GLN A 248 -4.64 -28.33 -8.71
C GLN A 248 -5.62 -27.86 -9.78
N SER A 249 -6.49 -28.75 -10.25
CA SER A 249 -7.42 -28.45 -11.34
C SER A 249 -8.84 -28.83 -10.97
N TYR A 250 -9.82 -28.03 -11.38
CA TYR A 250 -11.24 -28.35 -11.29
C TYR A 250 -11.99 -27.69 -12.44
N THR A 251 -13.13 -28.25 -12.81
CA THR A 251 -14.02 -27.64 -13.80
C THR A 251 -14.91 -26.62 -13.12
N PHE A 252 -14.88 -25.38 -13.59
CA PHE A 252 -15.79 -24.32 -13.18
C PHE A 252 -16.78 -24.08 -14.31
N GLU A 253 -17.92 -24.77 -14.22
CA GLU A 253 -18.96 -24.77 -15.25
C GLU A 253 -18.47 -25.22 -16.63
N GLU A 254 -18.12 -24.28 -17.53
CA GLU A 254 -17.78 -24.55 -18.93
C GLU A 254 -16.26 -24.55 -19.22
N PHE A 255 -15.41 -24.19 -18.24
CA PHE A 255 -13.96 -24.11 -18.43
C PHE A 255 -13.17 -24.73 -17.26
N THR A 256 -11.90 -25.02 -17.50
CA THR A 256 -11.00 -25.60 -16.50
C THR A 256 -10.28 -24.50 -15.73
N VAL A 257 -10.29 -24.59 -14.40
CA VAL A 257 -9.48 -23.71 -13.53
C VAL A 257 -8.31 -24.51 -13.00
N GLU A 258 -7.10 -24.10 -13.35
CA GLU A 258 -5.85 -24.59 -12.77
C GLU A 258 -5.32 -23.57 -11.77
N TYR A 259 -4.98 -23.99 -10.56
CA TYR A 259 -4.48 -23.07 -9.55
C TYR A 259 -3.32 -23.65 -8.74
N LYS A 260 -2.45 -22.75 -8.28
CA LYS A 260 -1.21 -23.10 -7.59
C LYS A 260 -0.75 -21.97 -6.67
N GLY A 261 -0.46 -22.30 -5.41
CA GLY A 261 -0.03 -21.31 -4.40
C GLY A 261 -1.14 -20.37 -3.92
N VAL A 262 -2.40 -20.65 -4.27
CA VAL A 262 -3.60 -19.91 -3.87
C VAL A 262 -4.63 -20.90 -3.34
N SER A 263 -5.57 -20.43 -2.50
CA SER A 263 -6.70 -21.25 -2.07
C SER A 263 -7.73 -21.38 -3.20
N GLN A 264 -8.51 -22.46 -3.18
CA GLN A 264 -9.59 -22.67 -4.14
C GLN A 264 -10.63 -21.55 -4.10
N GLU A 265 -10.94 -21.00 -2.92
CA GLU A 265 -11.83 -19.85 -2.76
C GLU A 265 -11.34 -18.64 -3.57
N LYS A 266 -10.05 -18.31 -3.47
CA LYS A 266 -9.45 -17.21 -4.25
C LYS A 266 -9.46 -17.50 -5.76
N ALA A 267 -9.24 -18.77 -6.14
CA ALA A 267 -9.34 -19.18 -7.54
C ALA A 267 -10.77 -19.02 -8.08
N ASN A 268 -11.78 -19.40 -7.29
CA ASN A 268 -13.20 -19.23 -7.62
C ASN A 268 -13.58 -17.76 -7.84
N ASN A 269 -12.99 -16.82 -7.08
CA ASN A 269 -13.28 -15.40 -7.26
C ASN A 269 -12.84 -14.91 -8.65
N TYR A 270 -11.63 -15.25 -9.09
CA TYR A 270 -11.18 -14.94 -10.46
C TYR A 270 -12.00 -15.68 -11.52
N ALA A 271 -12.32 -16.96 -11.29
CA ALA A 271 -13.12 -17.75 -12.21
C ALA A 271 -14.53 -17.14 -12.39
N SER A 272 -15.16 -16.67 -11.31
CA SER A 272 -16.46 -15.99 -11.36
C SER A 272 -16.40 -14.71 -12.19
N VAL A 273 -15.39 -13.86 -11.96
CA VAL A 273 -15.24 -12.60 -12.72
C VAL A 273 -14.94 -12.86 -14.18
N TYR A 274 -14.03 -13.79 -14.49
CA TYR A 274 -13.73 -14.21 -15.86
C TYR A 274 -14.97 -14.73 -16.59
N LYS A 275 -15.79 -15.55 -15.91
CA LYS A 275 -17.06 -16.04 -16.45
C LYS A 275 -18.05 -14.91 -16.70
N ASP A 276 -18.22 -13.99 -15.74
CA ASP A 276 -19.15 -12.87 -15.91
C ASP A 276 -18.71 -11.97 -17.09
N ILE A 277 -17.41 -11.70 -17.24
CA ILE A 277 -16.85 -10.96 -18.38
C ILE A 277 -17.16 -11.67 -19.71
N THR A 278 -16.84 -12.97 -19.81
CA THR A 278 -17.06 -13.74 -21.05
C THR A 278 -18.55 -13.86 -21.40
N ARG A 279 -19.44 -13.96 -20.40
CA ARG A 279 -20.89 -13.91 -20.59
C ARG A 279 -21.34 -12.57 -21.17
N GLU A 280 -20.90 -11.45 -20.59
CA GLU A 280 -21.27 -10.11 -21.09
C GLU A 280 -20.70 -9.85 -22.48
N MET A 281 -19.44 -10.23 -22.74
CA MET A 281 -18.81 -10.17 -24.07
C MET A 281 -19.65 -10.91 -25.13
N LYS A 282 -20.07 -12.14 -24.84
CA LYS A 282 -20.95 -12.93 -25.72
C LYS A 282 -22.32 -12.27 -25.89
N GLY A 283 -22.86 -11.66 -24.83
CA GLY A 283 -24.09 -10.87 -24.86
C GLY A 283 -24.02 -9.66 -25.81
N PHE A 284 -22.84 -9.07 -25.97
CA PHE A 284 -22.58 -7.95 -26.88
C PHE A 284 -22.09 -8.37 -28.29
N GLY A 285 -22.04 -9.68 -28.56
CA GLY A 285 -21.60 -10.23 -29.84
C GLY A 285 -20.09 -10.17 -30.07
N VAL A 286 -19.28 -10.00 -29.02
CA VAL A 286 -17.83 -10.11 -29.10
C VAL A 286 -17.48 -11.60 -29.24
N GLY A 287 -17.06 -12.00 -30.44
CA GLY A 287 -16.81 -13.40 -30.82
C GLY A 287 -15.43 -13.93 -30.43
N ASN A 288 -14.81 -13.41 -29.38
CA ASN A 288 -13.42 -13.73 -29.06
C ASN A 288 -13.26 -15.14 -28.51
N LYS A 289 -12.05 -15.67 -28.73
CA LYS A 289 -11.59 -16.99 -28.30
C LYS A 289 -11.88 -17.14 -26.80
N ILE A 290 -12.88 -17.97 -26.47
CA ILE A 290 -13.11 -18.38 -25.09
C ILE A 290 -11.91 -19.26 -24.73
N TYR A 291 -11.10 -18.80 -23.80
CA TYR A 291 -9.98 -19.60 -23.32
C TYR A 291 -10.56 -20.69 -22.42
N ASP A 292 -10.33 -21.95 -22.78
CA ASP A 292 -10.87 -23.13 -22.11
C ASP A 292 -10.20 -23.38 -20.75
N THR A 293 -9.06 -22.72 -20.50
CA THR A 293 -8.30 -22.86 -19.25
C THR A 293 -7.95 -21.52 -18.63
N LEU A 294 -8.31 -21.35 -17.35
CA LEU A 294 -7.90 -20.24 -16.51
C LEU A 294 -6.85 -20.73 -15.51
N LYS A 295 -5.64 -20.19 -15.58
CA LYS A 295 -4.50 -20.61 -14.78
C LYS A 295 -4.10 -19.54 -13.78
N ILE A 296 -4.19 -19.83 -12.49
CA ILE A 296 -3.97 -18.87 -11.40
C ILE A 296 -2.78 -19.31 -10.56
N THR A 297 -1.68 -18.57 -10.64
CA THR A 297 -0.42 -18.94 -9.98
C THR A 297 0.07 -17.81 -9.09
N ARG A 298 0.13 -18.02 -7.77
CA ARG A 298 0.79 -17.04 -6.86
C ARG A 298 2.25 -16.90 -7.28
N VAL A 299 2.76 -15.69 -7.43
CA VAL A 299 4.20 -15.45 -7.62
C VAL A 299 4.77 -14.79 -6.37
N TYR A 300 5.80 -15.35 -5.76
CA TYR A 300 6.43 -14.77 -4.57
C TYR A 300 7.45 -13.70 -4.91
N SER A 301 8.09 -13.78 -6.09
CA SER A 301 8.99 -12.73 -6.55
C SER A 301 8.23 -11.52 -7.10
N ILE A 302 8.64 -10.31 -6.71
CA ILE A 302 8.13 -9.08 -7.32
C ILE A 302 8.57 -9.04 -8.80
N PRO A 303 7.63 -8.86 -9.75
CA PRO A 303 7.96 -8.78 -11.17
C PRO A 303 8.79 -7.54 -11.51
N SER A 304 9.45 -7.56 -12.67
CA SER A 304 10.18 -6.40 -13.18
C SER A 304 9.26 -5.17 -13.34
N LYS A 305 9.85 -3.98 -13.29
CA LYS A 305 9.14 -2.69 -13.32
C LYS A 305 8.08 -2.60 -14.43
N ASP A 306 8.36 -3.14 -15.61
CA ASP A 306 7.46 -3.07 -16.77
C ASP A 306 6.27 -4.06 -16.71
N ARG A 307 6.28 -4.99 -15.74
CA ARG A 307 5.25 -6.02 -15.55
C ARG A 307 4.53 -5.91 -14.22
N ILE A 308 4.84 -4.90 -13.42
CA ILE A 308 4.24 -4.75 -12.09
C ILE A 308 2.73 -4.48 -12.14
N GLU A 309 2.26 -3.89 -13.25
CA GLU A 309 0.85 -3.63 -13.54
C GLU A 309 0.20 -4.72 -14.39
N ASN A 310 0.94 -5.73 -14.86
CA ASN A 310 0.44 -6.72 -15.79
C ASN A 310 0.53 -8.11 -15.17
N ILE A 311 -0.44 -8.44 -14.32
CA ILE A 311 -0.52 -9.78 -13.70
C ILE A 311 -1.25 -10.79 -14.59
N ILE A 312 -1.88 -10.35 -15.68
CA ILE A 312 -2.68 -11.19 -16.58
C ILE A 312 -1.98 -11.29 -17.92
N SER A 313 -1.95 -12.50 -18.47
CA SER A 313 -1.40 -12.76 -19.79
C SER A 313 -2.16 -13.90 -20.47
N THR A 314 -2.05 -13.99 -21.79
CA THR A 314 -2.65 -15.08 -22.58
C THR A 314 -1.55 -15.87 -23.29
N SER A 315 -1.71 -17.19 -23.33
CA SER A 315 -0.83 -18.08 -24.06
C SER A 315 -1.64 -19.23 -24.66
N GLY A 316 -1.82 -19.22 -25.97
CA GLY A 316 -2.62 -20.24 -26.67
C GLY A 316 -4.10 -20.19 -26.28
N ASP A 317 -4.55 -21.21 -25.55
CA ASP A 317 -5.93 -21.36 -25.02
C ASP A 317 -5.99 -21.18 -23.49
N ILE A 318 -4.94 -20.59 -22.92
CA ILE A 318 -4.81 -20.36 -21.48
C ILE A 318 -4.78 -18.85 -21.19
N VAL A 319 -5.63 -18.41 -20.26
CA VAL A 319 -5.48 -17.12 -19.56
C VAL A 319 -4.72 -17.40 -18.27
N GLU A 320 -3.58 -16.74 -18.08
CA GLU A 320 -2.75 -16.89 -16.91
C GLU A 320 -2.77 -15.63 -16.03
N ILE A 321 -3.18 -15.79 -14.78
CA ILE A 321 -3.21 -14.74 -13.74
C ILE A 321 -2.12 -15.05 -12.70
N ARG A 322 -1.20 -14.10 -12.50
CA ARG A 322 0.00 -14.22 -11.68
C ARG A 322 0.04 -13.19 -10.55
N PRO A 323 -0.84 -13.28 -9.54
CA PRO A 323 -0.84 -12.32 -8.44
C PRO A 323 0.43 -12.44 -7.60
N TYR A 324 1.16 -11.33 -7.44
CA TYR A 324 2.41 -11.26 -6.67
C TYR A 324 2.28 -10.64 -5.26
N SER A 325 1.11 -10.09 -4.92
CA SER A 325 0.76 -9.62 -3.57
C SER A 325 -0.60 -10.17 -3.14
N ASN A 326 -0.80 -10.34 -1.83
CA ASN A 326 -2.10 -10.78 -1.30
C ASN A 326 -3.22 -9.79 -1.60
N LYS A 327 -2.87 -8.54 -1.91
CA LYS A 327 -3.80 -7.48 -2.24
C LYS A 327 -4.44 -7.64 -3.61
N PHE A 328 -3.79 -8.35 -4.54
CA PHE A 328 -4.38 -8.65 -5.85
C PHE A 328 -5.51 -9.67 -5.79
N PHE A 329 -5.74 -10.33 -4.65
CA PHE A 329 -6.91 -11.19 -4.48
C PHE A 329 -8.19 -10.40 -4.16
N GLU A 330 -8.05 -9.08 -3.93
CA GLU A 330 -9.17 -8.19 -3.63
C GLU A 330 -9.50 -7.36 -4.87
N PHE A 331 -10.67 -7.58 -5.44
CA PHE A 331 -11.14 -6.88 -6.65
C PHE A 331 -11.49 -5.41 -6.39
N ASN A 332 -11.52 -5.01 -5.12
CA ASN A 332 -11.65 -3.63 -4.69
C ASN A 332 -10.31 -2.90 -4.51
N TYR A 333 -9.17 -3.58 -4.70
CA TYR A 333 -7.85 -2.97 -4.65
C TYR A 333 -7.72 -1.84 -5.68
N GLY A 334 -6.85 -0.85 -5.45
CA GLY A 334 -6.57 0.25 -6.39
C GLY A 334 -5.93 -0.16 -7.73
N TYR A 335 -6.07 -1.44 -8.08
CA TYR A 335 -5.70 -2.07 -9.34
C TYR A 335 -6.95 -2.73 -9.92
N ASN A 336 -7.30 -2.36 -11.15
CA ASN A 336 -8.57 -2.75 -11.74
C ASN A 336 -8.48 -4.09 -12.47
N ILE A 337 -8.47 -5.18 -11.70
CA ILE A 337 -8.34 -6.55 -12.22
C ILE A 337 -9.38 -6.84 -13.31
N THR A 338 -10.63 -6.38 -13.12
CA THR A 338 -11.71 -6.58 -14.11
C THR A 338 -11.37 -5.94 -15.45
N GLU A 339 -10.90 -4.69 -15.42
CA GLU A 339 -10.45 -3.96 -16.61
C GLU A 339 -9.25 -4.65 -17.27
N ASP A 340 -8.29 -5.16 -16.50
CA ASP A 340 -7.13 -5.84 -17.08
C ASP A 340 -7.48 -7.21 -17.70
N ILE A 341 -8.42 -7.95 -17.12
CA ILE A 341 -8.97 -9.16 -17.75
C ILE A 341 -9.64 -8.75 -19.06
N ILE A 342 -10.51 -7.74 -19.07
CA ILE A 342 -11.20 -7.26 -20.28
C ILE A 342 -10.18 -6.84 -21.34
N ASN A 343 -9.19 -6.01 -20.99
CA ASN A 343 -8.15 -5.55 -21.91
C ASN A 343 -7.32 -6.70 -22.49
N THR A 344 -7.07 -7.74 -21.70
CA THR A 344 -6.37 -8.93 -22.17
C THR A 344 -7.23 -9.76 -23.14
N LEU A 345 -8.54 -9.89 -22.88
CA LEU A 345 -9.46 -10.63 -23.74
C LEU A 345 -9.89 -9.85 -25.00
N MET A 346 -9.85 -8.52 -24.92
CA MET A 346 -10.26 -7.55 -25.93
C MET A 346 -9.05 -6.69 -26.35
N SER A 347 -7.95 -7.34 -26.73
CA SER A 347 -6.68 -6.70 -27.08
C SER A 347 -6.61 -6.26 -28.56
N GLU A 348 -7.75 -6.11 -29.23
CA GLU A 348 -7.81 -5.84 -30.66
C GLU A 348 -7.43 -4.38 -30.95
N THR A 349 -6.58 -4.19 -31.95
CA THR A 349 -6.23 -2.86 -32.45
C THR A 349 -7.16 -2.48 -33.61
N TRP A 350 -7.78 -1.30 -33.51
CA TRP A 350 -8.72 -0.80 -34.52
C TRP A 350 -8.06 0.21 -35.47
N LYS A 351 -8.60 0.32 -36.69
CA LYS A 351 -8.02 1.15 -37.76
C LYS A 351 -8.41 2.61 -37.65
N THR A 352 -9.63 2.89 -37.19
CA THR A 352 -10.18 4.24 -37.13
C THR A 352 -10.35 4.70 -35.68
N LYS A 353 -10.31 6.02 -35.48
CA LYS A 353 -10.54 6.63 -34.16
C LYS A 353 -11.97 6.35 -33.67
N GLU A 354 -12.94 6.35 -34.58
CA GLU A 354 -14.34 6.05 -34.26
C GLU A 354 -14.50 4.61 -33.73
N GLN A 355 -13.83 3.65 -34.35
CA GLN A 355 -13.81 2.25 -33.89
C GLN A 355 -13.18 2.14 -32.49
N THR A 356 -12.00 2.74 -32.30
CA THR A 356 -11.31 2.71 -31.00
C THR A 356 -12.18 3.32 -29.90
N ASN A 357 -12.82 4.46 -30.16
CA ASN A 357 -13.69 5.11 -29.16
C ASN A 357 -14.89 4.24 -28.78
N CYS A 358 -15.62 3.68 -29.75
CA CYS A 358 -16.74 2.78 -29.45
C CYS A 358 -16.28 1.48 -28.77
N TYR A 359 -15.10 0.97 -29.10
CA TYR A 359 -14.53 -0.22 -28.47
C TYR A 359 -14.16 0.01 -27.00
N GLU A 360 -13.53 1.14 -26.68
CA GLU A 360 -13.22 1.49 -25.29
C GLU A 360 -14.50 1.74 -24.47
N ILE A 361 -15.54 2.34 -25.06
CA ILE A 361 -16.86 2.43 -24.42
C ILE A 361 -17.47 1.05 -24.18
N LEU A 362 -17.38 0.14 -25.16
CA LEU A 362 -17.85 -1.24 -25.00
C LEU A 362 -17.18 -1.95 -23.82
N LYS A 363 -15.84 -1.85 -23.72
CA LYS A 363 -15.08 -2.41 -22.59
C LYS A 363 -15.56 -1.85 -21.26
N LYS A 364 -15.74 -0.53 -21.16
CA LYS A 364 -16.24 0.12 -19.94
C LYS A 364 -17.67 -0.29 -19.57
N ILE A 365 -18.55 -0.49 -20.56
CA ILE A 365 -19.91 -1.01 -20.32
C ILE A 365 -19.88 -2.46 -19.84
N ILE A 366 -19.01 -3.32 -20.41
CA ILE A 366 -18.81 -4.69 -19.94
C ILE A 366 -18.32 -4.66 -18.50
N GLU A 367 -17.31 -3.84 -18.20
CA GLU A 367 -16.77 -3.66 -16.84
C GLU A 367 -17.87 -3.25 -15.85
N GLN A 368 -18.66 -2.23 -16.19
CA GLN A 368 -19.78 -1.74 -15.38
C GLN A 368 -20.80 -2.86 -15.12
N LYS A 369 -21.25 -3.57 -16.17
CA LYS A 369 -22.21 -4.66 -16.02
C LYS A 369 -21.69 -5.80 -15.15
N VAL A 370 -20.43 -6.19 -15.33
CA VAL A 370 -19.81 -7.24 -14.51
C VAL A 370 -19.82 -6.83 -13.03
N ILE A 371 -19.39 -5.61 -12.71
CA ILE A 371 -19.33 -5.14 -11.31
C ILE A 371 -20.71 -5.06 -10.66
N LEU A 372 -21.72 -4.57 -11.39
CA LEU A 372 -23.07 -4.39 -10.86
C LEU A 372 -23.88 -5.69 -10.76
N THR A 373 -23.66 -6.64 -11.66
CA THR A 373 -24.42 -7.90 -11.71
C THR A 373 -23.75 -9.05 -10.98
N ASN A 374 -22.46 -8.93 -10.65
CA ASN A 374 -21.73 -9.96 -9.94
C ASN A 374 -22.37 -10.21 -8.56
N LYS A 375 -22.88 -11.43 -8.38
CA LYS A 375 -23.59 -11.86 -7.17
C LYS A 375 -22.66 -12.21 -6.03
N SER A 376 -21.38 -12.43 -6.32
CA SER A 376 -20.38 -12.64 -5.27
C SER A 376 -20.08 -11.31 -4.59
N SER A 377 -19.81 -11.33 -3.29
CA SER A 377 -19.48 -10.14 -2.49
C SER A 377 -18.07 -9.61 -2.78
N LEU A 378 -17.65 -9.63 -4.06
CA LEU A 378 -16.30 -9.28 -4.51
C LEU A 378 -16.10 -7.78 -4.70
N PHE A 379 -17.17 -7.02 -4.93
CA PHE A 379 -17.10 -5.59 -5.17
C PHE A 379 -17.76 -4.82 -4.01
N SER A 380 -17.05 -3.81 -3.50
CA SER A 380 -17.51 -2.94 -2.42
C SER A 380 -18.65 -2.03 -2.89
N ASN A 381 -19.47 -1.56 -1.96
CA ASN A 381 -20.57 -0.66 -2.29
C ASN A 381 -20.08 0.63 -2.94
N VAL A 382 -18.94 1.16 -2.48
CA VAL A 382 -18.29 2.34 -3.10
C VAL A 382 -17.94 2.08 -4.57
N LYS A 383 -17.38 0.91 -4.89
CA LYS A 383 -17.05 0.55 -6.28
C LYS A 383 -18.32 0.38 -7.11
N LYS A 384 -19.39 -0.18 -6.56
CA LYS A 384 -20.70 -0.29 -7.21
C LYS A 384 -21.31 1.09 -7.50
N GLU A 385 -21.39 1.97 -6.50
CA GLU A 385 -21.90 3.35 -6.66
C GLU A 385 -21.09 4.15 -7.70
N SER A 386 -19.76 3.99 -7.71
CA SER A 386 -18.91 4.63 -8.72
C SER A 386 -19.21 4.14 -10.14
N MET A 387 -19.60 2.86 -10.28
CA MET A 387 -19.98 2.28 -11.56
C MET A 387 -21.43 2.64 -11.93
N GLU A 388 -22.35 2.80 -10.98
CA GLU A 388 -23.72 3.24 -11.24
C GLU A 388 -23.80 4.69 -11.73
N SER A 389 -22.92 5.56 -11.21
CA SER A 389 -22.82 6.97 -11.62
C SER A 389 -22.06 7.19 -12.94
N LEU A 390 -21.52 6.14 -13.54
CA LEU A 390 -20.80 6.22 -14.82
C LEU A 390 -21.81 6.40 -15.97
N GLU A 391 -21.91 7.62 -16.49
CA GLU A 391 -22.73 7.95 -17.66
C GLU A 391 -21.89 8.10 -18.93
N PHE A 392 -22.30 7.45 -20.01
CA PHE A 392 -21.68 7.58 -21.33
C PHE A 392 -22.38 8.65 -22.16
N ASN A 393 -22.19 9.92 -21.80
CA ASN A 393 -22.75 11.06 -22.54
C ASN A 393 -21.76 11.61 -23.58
N THR A 394 -22.26 11.85 -24.79
CA THR A 394 -21.45 12.38 -25.89
C THR A 394 -22.29 13.19 -26.88
N THR A 395 -21.66 14.14 -27.55
CA THR A 395 -22.25 14.91 -28.64
C THR A 395 -22.02 14.24 -30.00
N GLU A 396 -21.14 13.25 -30.08
CA GLU A 396 -20.76 12.60 -31.34
C GLU A 396 -21.81 11.59 -31.82
N LEU A 397 -22.30 11.79 -33.05
CA LEU A 397 -23.43 11.03 -33.61
C LEU A 397 -23.16 9.52 -33.70
N TYR A 398 -21.94 9.12 -34.05
CA TYR A 398 -21.58 7.70 -34.19
C TYR A 398 -21.58 6.97 -32.84
N VAL A 399 -21.21 7.65 -31.75
CA VAL A 399 -21.28 7.08 -30.40
C VAL A 399 -22.72 7.03 -29.91
N LYS A 400 -23.56 8.04 -30.20
CA LYS A 400 -25.01 7.96 -29.90
C LYS A 400 -25.68 6.79 -30.60
N ASN A 401 -25.38 6.59 -31.88
CA ASN A 401 -25.89 5.47 -32.65
C ASN A 401 -25.39 4.13 -32.07
N PHE A 402 -24.12 4.06 -31.65
CA PHE A 402 -23.58 2.88 -30.97
C PHE A 402 -24.32 2.58 -29.65
N LEU A 403 -24.57 3.60 -28.82
CA LEU A 403 -25.32 3.45 -27.55
C LEU A 403 -26.78 3.01 -27.80
N ASN A 404 -27.42 3.50 -28.87
CA ASN A 404 -28.75 3.03 -29.26
C ASN A 404 -28.72 1.54 -29.66
N VAL A 405 -27.74 1.12 -30.46
CA VAL A 405 -27.57 -0.30 -30.83
C VAL A 405 -27.33 -1.17 -29.59
N LEU A 406 -26.53 -0.69 -28.64
CA LEU A 406 -26.30 -1.38 -27.37
C LEU A 406 -27.58 -1.60 -26.55
N ASN A 407 -28.50 -0.64 -26.57
CA ASN A 407 -29.77 -0.72 -25.83
C ASN A 407 -30.82 -1.57 -26.55
N GLU A 408 -30.96 -1.40 -27.87
CA GLU A 408 -32.00 -2.08 -28.65
C GLU A 408 -31.63 -3.51 -29.05
N ASN A 409 -30.37 -3.74 -29.42
CA ASN A 409 -29.89 -5.05 -29.85
C ASN A 409 -28.41 -5.25 -29.46
N PRO A 410 -28.13 -5.51 -28.16
CA PRO A 410 -26.77 -5.55 -27.62
C PRO A 410 -25.86 -6.52 -28.37
N LYS A 411 -26.38 -7.65 -28.87
CA LYS A 411 -25.62 -8.64 -29.65
C LYS A 411 -25.00 -8.08 -30.94
N ASN A 412 -25.52 -6.98 -31.46
CA ASN A 412 -25.02 -6.34 -32.67
C ASN A 412 -24.02 -5.19 -32.37
N ALA A 413 -23.76 -4.88 -31.09
CA ALA A 413 -22.88 -3.78 -30.69
C ALA A 413 -21.47 -3.96 -31.25
N TYR A 414 -20.89 -5.15 -31.12
CA TYR A 414 -19.57 -5.42 -31.68
C TYR A 414 -19.56 -5.34 -33.22
N GLN A 415 -20.58 -5.87 -33.90
CA GLN A 415 -20.71 -5.74 -35.35
C GLN A 415 -20.84 -4.29 -35.81
N TYR A 416 -21.49 -3.42 -35.03
CA TYR A 416 -21.57 -2.00 -35.33
C TYR A 416 -20.17 -1.38 -35.38
N ILE A 417 -19.31 -1.68 -34.39
CA ILE A 417 -17.93 -1.22 -34.35
C ILE A 417 -17.16 -1.70 -35.59
N VAL A 418 -17.26 -2.98 -35.93
CA VAL A 418 -16.63 -3.52 -37.15
C VAL A 418 -17.06 -2.77 -38.42
N LYS A 419 -18.33 -2.34 -38.48
CA LYS A 419 -18.89 -1.60 -39.62
C LYS A 419 -18.60 -0.09 -39.60
N LEU A 420 -18.06 0.47 -38.52
CA LEU A 420 -17.64 1.87 -38.46
C LEU A 420 -16.43 2.09 -39.39
N LYS A 421 -16.74 2.41 -40.66
CA LYS A 421 -15.85 2.71 -41.78
C LYS A 421 -14.87 1.60 -42.17
N ALA A 422 -15.41 0.66 -42.93
CA ALA A 422 -14.77 0.09 -44.12
C ALA A 422 -15.11 0.90 -45.40
N ILE A 423 -15.37 2.21 -45.27
CA ILE A 423 -15.67 3.14 -46.37
C ILE A 423 -14.53 4.15 -46.49
#